data_AF-A0A7X7F3Z2-F1
#
_entry.id   AF-A0A7X7F3Z2-F1
#
_cell.length_a   1.000
_cell.length_b   1.000
_cell.length_c   1.000
_cell.angle_alpha   90.00
_cell.angle_beta   90.00
_cell.angle_gamma   90.00
#
_symmetry.space_group_name_H-M   'P 1'
#
loop_
_entity.id
_entity.type
_entity.pdbx_description
1 polymer ?
#
loop_
_entity_poly.entity_id
_entity_poly.type
_entity_poly.pdbx_seq_one_letter_code
_entity_poly.pdbx_strand_id
1 'polypeptide(L)'
;FKRLESSGQVFLQSVERHILRNYVFIHAIENDRPLPIGTQGAELLDPRYYDEDSDVGDLFGEESGPTGSDVAANDLAAEADYQDRAAEIYSQYAGTLKDRFNWLRPGLFIEGLARDLRKDARALMAFLGDCGTWNPAKDTKLAALDDLLSVQYPDKKVLVFTQFADTVRYLEKQLRGRGVSRLVGVTGDAADPTTLARRFSPQSNRCRDEVPPDDELRVLVATDVLSEGQNLQDCSVVVNYDLPWAIIRLIQRAGRVDRIGQKAEVIYCHSFLPADGVERIIRLRSRVRQRLKENAEVVGADEAFFEGDDSQATILNLYNEKGGVLDGDDETEVDLSSYAYQIWKNAIEADPTLEKTIPALPPVVYSTKPHQPADDSPEGVLAYVRTAAGNDALAWIDEQGKSVTESQYAILRAAACEADVAPLARHEKHHDLVRKAVEFIATEERSAGGQLGRPSGARFRVYERLKRFIDEIGERMPLFDSAMLRRAVDQIYRYPLRQSATDTLNRQLRAGASDEELATIVLTLYEADRLCVVQKEEQTHEPQIICSLGLRAEG
;
A
#
# COMPACT_ATOMS: atom_id res chain seq x y z
N PHE A 1 -5.70 -4.47 -12.86
CA PHE A 1 -4.27 -4.74 -13.09
C PHE A 1 -3.68 -5.74 -12.12
N LYS A 2 -3.77 -5.56 -10.80
CA LYS A 2 -3.16 -6.48 -9.80
C LYS A 2 -3.55 -7.96 -10.00
N ARG A 3 -4.81 -8.26 -10.31
CA ARG A 3 -5.29 -9.63 -10.55
C ARG A 3 -4.85 -10.25 -11.90
N LEU A 4 -4.43 -9.43 -12.86
CA LEU A 4 -3.97 -9.90 -14.19
C LEU A 4 -2.61 -10.59 -14.10
N GLU A 5 -1.76 -10.16 -13.17
CA GLU A 5 -0.47 -10.80 -12.91
C GLU A 5 -0.65 -12.16 -12.25
N SER A 6 -1.68 -12.32 -11.42
CA SER A 6 -1.98 -13.57 -10.73
C SER A 6 -2.52 -14.65 -11.67
N SER A 7 -3.71 -14.45 -12.27
CA SER A 7 -4.32 -15.40 -13.21
C SER A 7 -5.22 -14.69 -14.22
N GLY A 8 -5.13 -15.10 -15.48
CA GLY A 8 -6.00 -14.58 -16.54
C GLY A 8 -7.47 -14.91 -16.32
N GLN A 9 -7.79 -16.10 -15.78
CA GLN A 9 -9.16 -16.44 -15.41
C GLN A 9 -9.71 -15.48 -14.34
N VAL A 10 -8.92 -15.21 -13.31
CA VAL A 10 -9.31 -14.35 -12.19
C VAL A 10 -9.47 -12.90 -12.64
N PHE A 11 -8.67 -12.47 -13.61
CA PHE A 11 -8.84 -11.17 -14.25
C PHE A 11 -10.17 -11.06 -14.99
N LEU A 12 -10.52 -12.06 -15.82
CA LEU A 12 -11.80 -12.05 -16.55
C LEU A 12 -12.99 -12.07 -15.58
N GLN A 13 -12.93 -12.88 -14.53
CA GLN A 13 -13.95 -12.89 -13.46
C GLN A 13 -14.09 -11.52 -12.78
N SER A 14 -13.00 -10.77 -12.63
CA SER A 14 -13.05 -9.43 -12.05
C SER A 14 -13.76 -8.43 -12.98
N VAL A 15 -13.56 -8.56 -14.29
CA VAL A 15 -14.28 -7.75 -15.30
C VAL A 15 -15.76 -8.09 -15.32
N GLU A 16 -16.13 -9.36 -15.26
CA GLU A 16 -17.52 -9.82 -15.15
C GLU A 16 -18.22 -9.24 -13.91
N ARG A 17 -17.53 -9.22 -12.77
CA ARG A 17 -18.06 -8.59 -11.53
C ARG A 17 -18.25 -7.09 -11.70
N HIS A 18 -17.34 -6.38 -12.38
CA HIS A 18 -17.55 -4.95 -12.67
C HIS A 18 -18.78 -4.70 -13.55
N ILE A 19 -18.99 -5.52 -14.57
CA ILE A 19 -20.19 -5.47 -15.42
C ILE A 19 -21.44 -5.70 -14.56
N LEU A 20 -21.42 -6.74 -13.73
CA LEU A 20 -22.55 -7.11 -12.88
C LEU A 20 -22.88 -6.02 -11.86
N ARG A 21 -21.86 -5.38 -11.27
CA ARG A 21 -22.04 -4.22 -10.38
C ARG A 21 -22.75 -3.07 -11.08
N ASN A 22 -22.36 -2.76 -12.31
CA ASN A 22 -23.02 -1.72 -13.09
C ASN A 22 -24.49 -2.07 -13.34
N TYR A 23 -24.79 -3.33 -13.66
CA TYR A 23 -26.18 -3.78 -13.84
C TYR A 23 -27.00 -3.80 -12.55
N VAL A 24 -26.40 -4.05 -11.38
CA VAL A 24 -27.09 -3.91 -10.08
C VAL A 24 -27.53 -2.46 -9.86
N PHE A 25 -26.68 -1.50 -10.21
CA PHE A 25 -27.02 -0.06 -10.09
C PHE A 25 -28.08 0.34 -11.11
N ILE A 26 -27.97 -0.14 -12.35
CA ILE A 26 -28.97 0.09 -13.39
C ILE A 26 -30.33 -0.47 -12.93
N HIS A 27 -30.37 -1.70 -12.40
CA HIS A 27 -31.59 -2.31 -11.88
C HIS A 27 -32.23 -1.46 -10.76
N ALA A 28 -31.42 -0.96 -9.82
CA ALA A 28 -31.90 -0.10 -8.74
C ALA A 28 -32.51 1.21 -9.29
N ILE A 29 -31.81 1.88 -10.23
CA ILE A 29 -32.25 3.14 -10.83
C ILE A 29 -33.55 2.96 -11.63
N GLU A 30 -33.64 1.91 -12.46
CA GLU A 30 -34.79 1.68 -13.34
C GLU A 30 -36.06 1.27 -12.61
N ASN A 31 -35.92 0.74 -11.38
CA ASN A 31 -37.03 0.33 -10.53
C ASN A 31 -37.32 1.32 -9.38
N ASP A 32 -36.71 2.52 -9.41
CA ASP A 32 -36.81 3.54 -8.36
C ASP A 32 -36.55 2.98 -6.94
N ARG A 33 -35.49 2.17 -6.82
CA ARG A 33 -35.07 1.54 -5.55
C ARG A 33 -33.78 2.16 -5.01
N PRO A 34 -33.54 2.12 -3.68
CA PRO A 34 -32.32 2.63 -3.09
C PRO A 34 -31.05 1.97 -3.64
N LEU A 35 -30.00 2.74 -3.90
CA LEU A 35 -28.74 2.21 -4.40
C LEU A 35 -27.88 1.74 -3.22
N PRO A 36 -27.33 0.52 -3.26
CA PRO A 36 -26.37 0.08 -2.26
C PRO A 36 -25.08 0.91 -2.40
N ILE A 37 -24.53 1.38 -1.29
CA ILE A 37 -23.24 2.07 -1.18
C ILE A 37 -22.42 1.50 -0.02
N GLY A 38 -21.11 1.61 -0.13
CA GLY A 38 -20.15 0.92 0.73
C GLY A 38 -19.12 0.17 -0.12
N THR A 39 -18.18 -0.51 0.52
CA THR A 39 -17.24 -1.41 -0.13
C THR A 39 -18.02 -2.56 -0.77
N GLN A 40 -18.42 -2.38 -2.02
CA GLN A 40 -18.93 -3.45 -2.87
C GLN A 40 -17.75 -4.28 -3.37
N GLY A 41 -17.08 -4.94 -2.43
CA GLY A 41 -16.04 -5.91 -2.74
C GLY A 41 -16.56 -6.92 -3.76
N ALA A 42 -15.62 -7.53 -4.50
CA ALA A 42 -15.93 -8.63 -5.43
C ALA A 42 -16.74 -9.76 -4.75
N GLU A 43 -16.62 -9.83 -3.43
CA GLU A 43 -17.28 -10.66 -2.42
C GLU A 43 -18.81 -10.51 -2.32
N LEU A 44 -19.35 -9.33 -2.64
CA LEU A 44 -20.78 -9.09 -2.51
C LEU A 44 -21.53 -9.41 -3.81
N LEU A 45 -20.87 -9.22 -4.96
CA LEU A 45 -21.44 -9.47 -6.29
C LEU A 45 -21.58 -10.96 -6.63
N ASP A 46 -20.98 -11.80 -5.81
CA ASP A 46 -21.04 -13.24 -5.89
C ASP A 46 -21.26 -13.75 -4.45
N PRO A 47 -22.43 -14.31 -4.08
CA PRO A 47 -22.75 -14.73 -2.71
C PRO A 47 -21.85 -15.87 -2.16
N ARG A 48 -20.74 -16.15 -2.83
CA ARG A 48 -19.79 -17.22 -2.57
C ARG A 48 -18.49 -16.76 -1.89
N TYR A 49 -18.25 -15.46 -1.63
CA TYR A 49 -16.90 -15.00 -1.23
C TYR A 49 -16.88 -13.91 -0.16
N TYR A 50 -16.07 -14.09 0.90
CA TYR A 50 -15.46 -13.00 1.69
C TYR A 50 -13.96 -12.95 1.35
N ASP A 51 -13.34 -11.77 1.40
CA ASP A 51 -11.91 -11.52 1.16
C ASP A 51 -11.52 -10.15 1.77
N GLU A 52 -11.58 -10.06 3.10
CA GLU A 52 -11.05 -8.93 3.89
C GLU A 52 -9.53 -9.05 4.07
N ASP A 53 -8.76 -8.52 3.12
CA ASP A 53 -7.28 -8.39 3.25
C ASP A 53 -6.80 -6.96 2.91
N SER A 54 -7.66 -5.97 3.14
CA SER A 54 -7.20 -4.59 3.31
C SER A 54 -7.01 -4.32 4.80
N ASP A 55 -5.83 -3.83 5.19
CA ASP A 55 -5.52 -3.28 6.52
C ASP A 55 -6.43 -2.07 6.86
N VAL A 56 -7.70 -2.35 7.12
CA VAL A 56 -8.68 -1.44 7.69
C VAL A 56 -9.26 -2.20 8.87
N GLY A 57 -8.80 -1.86 10.07
CA GLY A 57 -9.07 -2.61 11.28
C GLY A 57 -10.55 -2.86 11.56
N ASP A 58 -10.82 -4.10 11.98
CA ASP A 58 -11.77 -4.52 13.01
C ASP A 58 -13.07 -3.70 13.06
N LEU A 59 -14.03 -4.05 12.20
CA LEU A 59 -15.44 -3.72 12.39
C LEU A 59 -16.32 -4.83 11.76
N PHE A 60 -16.79 -5.74 12.63
CA PHE A 60 -18.01 -6.57 12.52
C PHE A 60 -17.89 -8.07 12.16
N GLY A 61 -17.97 -8.90 13.21
CA GLY A 61 -19.13 -9.76 13.46
C GLY A 61 -19.36 -10.99 12.58
N GLU A 62 -19.09 -12.17 13.17
CA GLU A 62 -19.49 -13.50 12.70
C GLU A 62 -20.94 -13.56 12.18
N GLU A 63 -21.14 -13.97 10.93
CA GLU A 63 -22.32 -14.76 10.57
C GLU A 63 -22.10 -15.60 9.30
N SER A 64 -22.17 -16.93 9.49
CA SER A 64 -22.07 -17.96 8.46
C SER A 64 -23.40 -18.11 7.71
N GLY A 65 -23.39 -17.99 6.37
CA GLY A 65 -24.54 -18.21 5.48
C GLY A 65 -24.22 -19.25 4.39
N PRO A 66 -25.24 -19.86 3.74
CA PRO A 66 -25.22 -21.27 3.35
C PRO A 66 -24.39 -21.59 2.10
N THR A 67 -23.79 -22.77 2.18
CA THR A 67 -23.16 -23.54 1.10
C THR A 67 -24.14 -23.82 -0.06
N GLY A 68 -23.75 -23.55 -1.31
CA GLY A 68 -24.56 -23.97 -2.45
C GLY A 68 -24.10 -23.56 -3.86
N SER A 69 -23.60 -24.55 -4.60
CA SER A 69 -23.52 -24.68 -6.07
C SER A 69 -22.38 -23.97 -6.85
N ASP A 70 -21.51 -24.81 -7.41
CA ASP A 70 -20.65 -24.53 -8.57
C ASP A 70 -21.52 -24.19 -9.80
N VAL A 71 -21.80 -22.92 -10.04
CA VAL A 71 -22.32 -22.45 -11.34
C VAL A 71 -21.22 -21.63 -12.01
N ALA A 72 -20.86 -22.09 -13.21
CA ALA A 72 -19.73 -21.60 -13.98
C ALA A 72 -19.92 -20.14 -14.37
N ALA A 73 -18.87 -19.33 -14.22
CA ALA A 73 -18.77 -17.97 -14.73
C ALA A 73 -18.89 -17.88 -16.28
N ASN A 74 -19.07 -19.00 -16.97
CA ASN A 74 -19.05 -19.09 -18.44
C ASN A 74 -20.42 -18.87 -19.12
N ASP A 75 -21.51 -18.65 -18.38
CA ASP A 75 -22.86 -18.62 -18.97
C ASP A 75 -23.47 -17.21 -19.13
N LEU A 76 -22.78 -16.14 -18.74
CA LEU A 76 -23.25 -14.76 -18.92
C LEU A 76 -22.69 -14.17 -20.24
N ALA A 77 -23.31 -14.52 -21.37
CA ALA A 77 -22.86 -14.04 -22.68
C ALA A 77 -23.69 -12.85 -23.19
N ALA A 78 -24.98 -12.78 -22.82
CA ALA A 78 -25.88 -11.73 -23.27
C ALA A 78 -26.08 -10.64 -22.20
N GLU A 79 -26.38 -9.42 -22.66
CA GLU A 79 -26.73 -8.30 -21.77
C GLU A 79 -27.95 -8.65 -20.88
N ALA A 80 -28.87 -9.46 -21.39
CA ALA A 80 -30.03 -9.96 -20.62
C ALA A 80 -29.62 -10.82 -19.41
N ASP A 81 -28.61 -11.69 -19.57
CA ASP A 81 -28.18 -12.58 -18.48
C ASP A 81 -27.62 -11.77 -17.30
N TYR A 82 -26.86 -10.70 -17.59
CA TYR A 82 -26.37 -9.78 -16.56
C TYR A 82 -27.49 -8.98 -15.88
N GLN A 83 -28.56 -8.63 -16.61
CA GLN A 83 -29.71 -7.92 -16.04
C GLN A 83 -30.50 -8.81 -15.09
N ASP A 84 -30.78 -10.05 -15.49
CA ASP A 84 -31.48 -11.03 -14.66
C ASP A 84 -30.67 -11.33 -13.39
N ARG A 85 -29.37 -11.57 -13.54
CA ARG A 85 -28.49 -11.83 -12.40
C ARG A 85 -28.35 -10.63 -11.48
N ALA A 86 -28.31 -9.42 -12.02
CA ALA A 86 -28.28 -8.20 -11.22
C ALA A 86 -29.55 -8.02 -10.38
N ALA A 87 -30.72 -8.39 -10.89
CA ALA A 87 -31.98 -8.33 -10.14
C ALA A 87 -31.99 -9.31 -8.96
N GLU A 88 -31.45 -10.52 -9.15
CA GLU A 88 -31.29 -11.50 -8.08
C GLU A 88 -30.35 -11.00 -6.98
N ILE A 89 -29.17 -10.50 -7.36
CA ILE A 89 -28.18 -9.97 -6.42
C ILE A 89 -28.73 -8.76 -5.68
N TYR A 90 -29.39 -7.85 -6.37
CA TYR A 90 -30.04 -6.70 -5.74
C TYR A 90 -31.07 -7.15 -4.69
N SER A 91 -31.82 -8.23 -4.97
CA SER A 91 -32.79 -8.78 -4.02
C SER A 91 -32.11 -9.38 -2.78
N GLN A 92 -30.94 -9.99 -2.93
CA GLN A 92 -30.13 -10.47 -1.80
C GLN A 92 -29.56 -9.30 -0.99
N TYR A 93 -29.07 -8.26 -1.65
CA TYR A 93 -28.59 -7.03 -1.01
C TYR A 93 -29.70 -6.39 -0.20
N ALA A 94 -30.87 -6.17 -0.79
CA ALA A 94 -31.99 -5.51 -0.12
C ALA A 94 -32.68 -6.40 0.93
N GLY A 95 -32.43 -7.71 0.91
CA GLY A 95 -32.98 -8.70 1.82
C GLY A 95 -31.99 -9.11 2.89
N THR A 96 -31.37 -10.28 2.72
CA THR A 96 -30.52 -10.95 3.73
C THR A 96 -29.26 -10.18 4.08
N LEU A 97 -28.74 -9.36 3.17
CA LEU A 97 -27.47 -8.63 3.35
C LEU A 97 -27.68 -7.12 3.57
N LYS A 98 -28.91 -6.69 3.87
CA LYS A 98 -29.28 -5.27 3.89
C LYS A 98 -28.43 -4.44 4.85
N ASP A 99 -28.10 -5.01 6.00
CA ASP A 99 -27.34 -4.33 7.05
C ASP A 99 -25.85 -4.17 6.72
N ARG A 100 -25.36 -4.85 5.67
CA ARG A 100 -23.98 -4.70 5.17
C ARG A 100 -23.78 -3.51 4.25
N PHE A 101 -24.87 -2.88 3.80
CA PHE A 101 -24.82 -1.76 2.88
C PHE A 101 -25.43 -0.51 3.51
N ASN A 102 -24.81 0.62 3.20
CA ASN A 102 -25.52 1.88 3.28
C ASN A 102 -26.40 2.02 2.02
N TRP A 103 -27.51 2.75 2.10
CA TRP A 103 -28.47 2.84 1.00
C TRP A 103 -28.75 4.28 0.65
N LEU A 104 -28.48 4.66 -0.61
CA LEU A 104 -28.79 6.00 -1.12
C LEU A 104 -30.14 6.03 -1.80
N ARG A 105 -30.85 7.16 -1.65
CA ARG A 105 -32.13 7.37 -2.30
C ARG A 105 -31.93 7.49 -3.82
N PRO A 106 -32.79 6.86 -4.64
CA PRO A 106 -32.66 6.89 -6.10
C PRO A 106 -32.69 8.31 -6.68
N GLY A 107 -33.48 9.21 -6.07
CA GLY A 107 -33.55 10.63 -6.47
C GLY A 107 -32.26 11.45 -6.29
N LEU A 108 -31.21 10.90 -5.68
CA LEU A 108 -29.87 11.50 -5.64
C LEU A 108 -29.08 11.25 -6.93
N PHE A 109 -29.58 10.46 -7.87
CA PHE A 109 -28.88 10.13 -9.11
C PHE A 109 -29.65 10.68 -10.31
N ILE A 110 -28.92 11.27 -11.25
CA ILE A 110 -29.50 11.74 -12.51
C ILE A 110 -29.70 10.56 -13.46
N GLU A 111 -30.71 10.63 -14.34
CA GLU A 111 -30.93 9.62 -15.39
C GLU A 111 -29.69 9.38 -16.28
N GLY A 112 -28.77 10.35 -16.34
CA GLY A 112 -27.46 10.22 -17.00
C GLY A 112 -26.61 9.07 -16.47
N LEU A 113 -26.65 8.79 -15.16
CA LEU A 113 -25.81 7.74 -14.55
C LEU A 113 -26.14 6.35 -15.10
N ALA A 114 -27.42 6.00 -15.24
CA ALA A 114 -27.81 4.71 -15.80
C ALA A 114 -27.37 4.55 -17.27
N ARG A 115 -27.32 5.66 -18.02
CA ARG A 115 -26.80 5.68 -19.40
C ARG A 115 -25.29 5.44 -19.43
N ASP A 116 -24.55 6.09 -18.54
CA ASP A 116 -23.09 5.97 -18.47
C ASP A 116 -22.65 4.59 -17.96
N LEU A 117 -23.31 4.07 -16.92
CA LEU A 117 -23.08 2.71 -16.41
C LEU A 117 -23.35 1.65 -17.48
N ARG A 118 -24.40 1.82 -18.28
CA ARG A 118 -24.73 0.91 -19.39
C ARG A 118 -23.71 1.00 -20.51
N LYS A 119 -23.23 2.20 -20.82
CA LYS A 119 -22.15 2.41 -21.81
C LYS A 119 -20.87 1.73 -21.36
N ASP A 120 -20.50 1.88 -20.08
CA ASP A 120 -19.33 1.23 -19.47
C ASP A 120 -19.46 -0.30 -19.47
N ALA A 121 -20.60 -0.83 -19.00
CA ALA A 121 -20.88 -2.27 -19.00
C ALA A 121 -20.75 -2.88 -20.40
N ARG A 122 -21.32 -2.23 -21.43
CA ARG A 122 -21.20 -2.70 -22.83
C ARG A 122 -19.76 -2.67 -23.35
N ALA A 123 -18.98 -1.67 -22.97
CA ALA A 123 -17.57 -1.60 -23.35
C ALA A 123 -16.77 -2.76 -22.72
N LEU A 124 -17.02 -3.07 -21.44
CA LEU A 124 -16.40 -4.20 -20.75
C LEU A 124 -16.87 -5.55 -21.32
N MET A 125 -18.14 -5.69 -21.69
CA MET A 125 -18.67 -6.89 -22.36
C MET A 125 -18.02 -7.09 -23.74
N ALA A 126 -17.86 -6.02 -24.53
CA ALA A 126 -17.17 -6.11 -25.81
C ALA A 126 -15.72 -6.58 -25.63
N PHE A 127 -15.03 -6.04 -24.61
CA PHE A 127 -13.69 -6.47 -24.24
C PHE A 127 -13.62 -7.96 -23.83
N LEU A 128 -14.60 -8.45 -23.04
CA LEU A 128 -14.71 -9.88 -22.73
C LEU A 128 -14.94 -10.73 -23.98
N GLY A 129 -15.77 -10.25 -24.90
CA GLY A 129 -16.01 -10.87 -26.21
C GLY A 129 -14.73 -11.01 -27.04
N ASP A 130 -13.88 -9.98 -27.06
CA ASP A 130 -12.59 -10.00 -27.76
C ASP A 130 -11.59 -10.99 -27.12
N CYS A 131 -11.66 -11.16 -25.80
CA CYS A 131 -10.80 -12.10 -25.05
C CYS A 131 -11.26 -13.56 -25.20
N GLY A 132 -12.57 -13.79 -25.35
CA GLY A 132 -13.18 -15.12 -25.41
C GLY A 132 -13.11 -15.89 -24.09
N THR A 133 -13.49 -17.17 -24.13
CA THR A 133 -13.47 -18.03 -22.94
C THR A 133 -12.04 -18.40 -22.56
N TRP A 134 -11.71 -18.26 -21.27
CA TRP A 134 -10.41 -18.68 -20.75
C TRP A 134 -10.18 -20.17 -21.01
N ASN A 135 -9.00 -20.50 -21.54
CA ASN A 135 -8.60 -21.88 -21.77
C ASN A 135 -7.44 -22.26 -20.82
N PRO A 136 -7.71 -23.01 -19.73
CA PRO A 136 -6.68 -23.44 -18.78
C PRO A 136 -5.57 -24.31 -19.39
N ALA A 137 -5.79 -24.93 -20.56
CA ALA A 137 -4.75 -25.69 -21.25
C ALA A 137 -3.68 -24.79 -21.90
N LYS A 138 -4.00 -23.51 -22.14
CA LYS A 138 -3.07 -22.50 -22.68
C LYS A 138 -2.42 -21.64 -21.58
N ASP A 139 -2.80 -21.84 -20.32
CA ASP A 139 -2.19 -21.12 -19.20
C ASP A 139 -0.78 -21.68 -18.96
N THR A 140 0.22 -20.93 -19.42
CA THR A 140 1.64 -21.31 -19.31
C THR A 140 2.12 -21.28 -17.86
N LYS A 141 1.52 -20.44 -17.01
CA LYS A 141 1.88 -20.31 -15.59
C LYS A 141 1.36 -21.50 -14.79
N LEU A 142 0.10 -21.88 -15.04
CA LEU A 142 -0.48 -23.12 -14.50
C LEU A 142 0.29 -24.35 -14.99
N ALA A 143 0.65 -24.41 -16.28
CA ALA A 143 1.41 -25.53 -16.83
C ALA A 143 2.80 -25.66 -16.18
N ALA A 144 3.48 -24.54 -15.93
CA ALA A 144 4.76 -24.53 -15.24
C ALA A 144 4.63 -24.92 -13.76
N LEU A 145 3.56 -24.51 -13.07
CA LEU A 145 3.29 -24.97 -11.71
C LEU A 145 3.00 -26.48 -11.66
N ASP A 146 2.22 -26.99 -12.61
CA ASP A 146 1.94 -28.42 -12.77
C ASP A 146 3.22 -29.22 -13.01
N ASP A 147 4.13 -28.74 -13.87
CA ASP A 147 5.45 -29.35 -14.10
C ASP A 147 6.32 -29.34 -12.83
N LEU A 148 6.35 -28.21 -12.11
CA LEU A 148 7.08 -28.08 -10.84
C LEU A 148 6.56 -29.09 -9.80
N LEU A 149 5.24 -29.27 -9.69
CA LEU A 149 4.63 -30.21 -8.75
C LEU A 149 4.77 -31.68 -9.22
N SER A 150 4.58 -31.97 -10.50
CA SER A 150 4.46 -33.34 -11.00
C SER A 150 5.79 -33.95 -11.45
N VAL A 151 6.75 -33.11 -11.87
CA VAL A 151 8.04 -33.56 -12.42
C VAL A 151 9.20 -33.20 -11.50
N GLN A 152 9.29 -31.95 -11.06
CA GLN A 152 10.44 -31.49 -10.27
C GLN A 152 10.35 -31.92 -8.80
N TYR A 153 9.16 -31.85 -8.21
CA TYR A 153 8.95 -32.12 -6.79
C TYR A 153 7.86 -33.19 -6.50
N PRO A 154 7.84 -34.35 -7.19
CA PRO A 154 6.74 -35.34 -7.17
C PRO A 154 6.45 -35.97 -5.80
N ASP A 155 7.39 -35.93 -4.86
CA ASP A 155 7.24 -36.52 -3.52
C ASP A 155 7.52 -35.50 -2.39
N LYS A 156 7.70 -34.23 -2.73
CA LYS A 156 7.97 -33.17 -1.75
C LYS A 156 6.69 -32.45 -1.38
N LYS A 157 6.65 -31.95 -0.14
CA LYS A 157 5.64 -30.99 0.30
C LYS A 157 5.94 -29.63 -0.34
N VAL A 158 4.93 -29.02 -0.96
CA VAL A 158 5.06 -27.73 -1.64
C VAL A 158 3.99 -26.76 -1.12
N LEU A 159 4.44 -25.57 -0.74
CA LEU A 159 3.60 -24.48 -0.27
C LEU A 159 3.51 -23.43 -1.37
N VAL A 160 2.32 -23.20 -1.91
CA VAL A 160 2.07 -22.23 -2.98
C VAL A 160 1.29 -21.05 -2.42
N PHE A 161 1.86 -19.85 -2.51
CA PHE A 161 1.21 -18.61 -2.09
C PHE A 161 0.68 -17.81 -3.29
N THR A 162 -0.49 -17.21 -3.11
CA THR A 162 -1.09 -16.24 -4.04
C THR A 162 -1.82 -15.16 -3.26
N GLN A 163 -1.91 -13.94 -3.80
CA GLN A 163 -2.60 -12.82 -3.15
C GLN A 163 -4.13 -12.95 -3.18
N PHE A 164 -4.69 -13.79 -4.05
CA PHE A 164 -6.14 -13.78 -4.31
C PHE A 164 -6.76 -15.14 -4.06
N ALA A 165 -7.85 -15.18 -3.29
CA ALA A 165 -8.60 -16.40 -3.01
C ALA A 165 -9.16 -17.04 -4.30
N ASP A 166 -9.54 -16.21 -5.28
CA ASP A 166 -9.98 -16.69 -6.61
C ASP A 166 -8.89 -17.51 -7.31
N THR A 167 -7.62 -17.11 -7.16
CA THR A 167 -6.49 -17.84 -7.71
C THR A 167 -6.27 -19.15 -6.98
N VAL A 168 -6.41 -19.17 -5.65
CA VAL A 168 -6.35 -20.42 -4.86
C VAL A 168 -7.35 -21.45 -5.40
N ARG A 169 -8.61 -21.05 -5.57
CA ARG A 169 -9.69 -21.92 -6.07
C ARG A 169 -9.46 -22.36 -7.50
N TYR A 170 -9.00 -21.44 -8.36
CA TYR A 170 -8.62 -21.76 -9.73
C TYR A 170 -7.55 -22.84 -9.77
N LEU A 171 -6.46 -22.65 -9.02
CA LEU A 171 -5.34 -23.58 -8.96
C LEU A 171 -5.76 -24.93 -8.36
N GLU A 172 -6.50 -24.93 -7.26
CA GLU A 172 -6.99 -26.16 -6.63
C GLU A 172 -7.83 -26.99 -7.59
N LYS A 173 -8.78 -26.36 -8.31
CA LYS A 173 -9.62 -27.03 -9.30
C LYS A 173 -8.78 -27.60 -10.45
N GLN A 174 -7.88 -26.80 -11.02
CA GLN A 174 -7.11 -27.20 -12.19
C GLN A 174 -6.06 -28.26 -11.88
N LEU A 175 -5.33 -28.12 -10.77
CA LEU A 175 -4.29 -29.07 -10.36
C LEU A 175 -4.89 -30.42 -9.96
N ARG A 176 -6.04 -30.43 -9.27
CA ARG A 176 -6.78 -31.69 -9.04
C ARG A 176 -7.23 -32.34 -10.34
N GLY A 177 -7.74 -31.56 -11.28
CA GLY A 177 -8.12 -32.04 -12.62
C GLY A 177 -6.95 -32.62 -13.42
N ARG A 178 -5.73 -32.16 -13.15
CA ARG A 178 -4.47 -32.65 -13.74
C ARG A 178 -3.85 -33.85 -13.01
N GLY A 179 -4.47 -34.29 -11.90
CA GLY A 179 -4.04 -35.48 -11.15
C GLY A 179 -3.09 -35.20 -9.98
N VAL A 180 -2.88 -33.93 -9.59
CA VAL A 180 -2.11 -33.60 -8.38
C VAL A 180 -2.86 -34.09 -7.14
N SER A 181 -2.29 -35.08 -6.46
CA SER A 181 -2.89 -35.71 -5.29
C SER A 181 -2.55 -34.97 -3.98
N ARG A 182 -3.39 -35.16 -2.95
CA ARG A 182 -3.19 -34.62 -1.59
C ARG A 182 -2.99 -33.09 -1.58
N LEU A 183 -3.81 -32.39 -2.37
CA LEU A 183 -3.80 -30.94 -2.53
C LEU A 183 -5.02 -30.30 -1.88
N VAL A 184 -4.82 -29.16 -1.21
CA VAL A 184 -5.91 -28.31 -0.70
C VAL A 184 -5.64 -26.82 -0.95
N GLY A 185 -6.70 -26.08 -1.23
CA GLY A 185 -6.74 -24.62 -1.22
C GLY A 185 -7.15 -24.07 0.15
N VAL A 186 -6.46 -23.04 0.65
CA VAL A 186 -6.80 -22.34 1.90
C VAL A 186 -6.92 -20.85 1.66
N THR A 187 -8.04 -20.29 2.07
CA THR A 187 -8.38 -18.86 1.94
C THR A 187 -8.85 -18.35 3.30
N GLY A 188 -9.12 -17.05 3.43
CA GLY A 188 -9.71 -16.48 4.66
C GLY A 188 -11.01 -17.17 5.08
N ASP A 189 -11.82 -17.61 4.11
CA ASP A 189 -13.08 -18.34 4.32
C ASP A 189 -12.94 -19.76 4.90
N ALA A 190 -11.72 -20.27 5.05
CA ALA A 190 -11.54 -21.62 5.59
C ALA A 190 -11.98 -21.64 7.05
N ALA A 191 -13.02 -22.41 7.36
CA ALA A 191 -13.56 -22.53 8.72
C ALA A 191 -12.52 -23.01 9.75
N ASP A 192 -11.51 -23.77 9.30
CA ASP A 192 -10.38 -24.18 10.14
C ASP A 192 -9.06 -24.25 9.34
N PRO A 193 -8.38 -23.10 9.16
CA PRO A 193 -7.09 -23.05 8.47
C PRO A 193 -5.99 -23.80 9.24
N THR A 194 -6.12 -23.86 10.57
CA THR A 194 -5.14 -24.50 11.46
C THR A 194 -5.14 -26.02 11.27
N THR A 195 -6.30 -26.65 11.15
CA THR A 195 -6.37 -28.09 10.87
C THR A 195 -5.77 -28.44 9.51
N LEU A 196 -5.97 -27.61 8.49
CA LEU A 196 -5.34 -27.81 7.18
C LEU A 196 -3.81 -27.64 7.25
N ALA A 197 -3.33 -26.64 8.00
CA ALA A 197 -1.91 -26.46 8.27
C ALA A 197 -1.31 -27.66 9.03
N ARG A 198 -2.02 -28.23 10.01
CA ARG A 198 -1.61 -29.45 10.74
C ARG A 198 -1.54 -30.67 9.85
N ARG A 199 -2.51 -30.86 8.95
CA ARG A 199 -2.48 -31.94 7.96
C ARG A 199 -1.34 -31.79 6.95
N PHE A 200 -0.94 -30.56 6.63
CA PHE A 200 0.20 -30.28 5.77
C PHE A 200 1.54 -30.39 6.49
N SER A 201 1.63 -29.99 7.76
CA SER A 201 2.89 -29.95 8.51
C SER A 201 2.77 -30.62 9.89
N PRO A 202 2.43 -31.91 9.94
CA PRO A 202 2.10 -32.58 11.20
C PRO A 202 3.30 -32.74 12.15
N GLN A 203 4.53 -32.86 11.65
CA GLN A 203 5.70 -33.02 12.53
C GLN A 203 6.00 -31.70 13.25
N SER A 204 6.03 -30.58 12.52
CA SER A 204 6.29 -29.26 13.09
C SER A 204 5.18 -28.79 14.03
N ASN A 205 3.94 -29.23 13.80
CA ASN A 205 2.81 -28.97 14.69
C ASN A 205 2.67 -30.00 15.84
N ARG A 206 3.60 -30.97 15.95
CA ARG A 206 3.61 -32.01 16.99
C ARG A 206 2.33 -32.85 17.06
N CYS A 207 1.66 -33.03 15.93
CA CYS A 207 0.42 -33.81 15.79
C CYS A 207 0.58 -34.96 14.78
N ARG A 208 1.80 -35.49 14.61
CA ARG A 208 2.08 -36.57 13.66
C ARG A 208 1.27 -37.84 13.93
N ASP A 209 1.03 -38.16 15.18
CA ASP A 209 0.26 -39.34 15.58
C ASP A 209 -1.26 -39.15 15.40
N GLU A 210 -1.71 -37.91 15.17
CA GLU A 210 -3.13 -37.56 14.98
C GLU A 210 -3.54 -37.49 13.50
N VAL A 211 -2.57 -37.41 12.58
CA VAL A 211 -2.82 -37.28 11.14
C VAL A 211 -2.47 -38.59 10.43
N PRO A 212 -3.46 -39.36 9.94
CA PRO A 212 -3.22 -40.56 9.15
C PRO A 212 -2.36 -40.25 7.91
N PRO A 213 -1.46 -41.17 7.49
CA PRO A 213 -0.62 -40.97 6.30
C PRO A 213 -1.38 -40.67 5.00
N ASP A 214 -2.64 -41.14 4.90
CA ASP A 214 -3.51 -40.90 3.75
C ASP A 214 -4.21 -39.53 3.78
N ASP A 215 -4.36 -38.95 4.97
CA ASP A 215 -4.97 -37.62 5.18
C ASP A 215 -3.94 -36.49 5.16
N GLU A 216 -2.65 -36.85 5.22
CA GLU A 216 -1.52 -35.94 5.15
C GLU A 216 -1.44 -35.25 3.78
N LEU A 217 -1.41 -33.92 3.81
CA LEU A 217 -1.37 -33.09 2.61
C LEU A 217 0.05 -32.97 2.07
N ARG A 218 0.15 -32.92 0.75
CA ARG A 218 1.40 -32.72 0.02
C ARG A 218 1.49 -31.31 -0.57
N VAL A 219 0.41 -30.77 -1.11
CA VAL A 219 0.40 -29.43 -1.70
C VAL A 219 -0.61 -28.56 -0.97
N LEU A 220 -0.16 -27.39 -0.53
CA LEU A 220 -0.99 -26.39 0.11
C LEU A 220 -0.96 -25.13 -0.74
N VAL A 221 -2.09 -24.76 -1.34
CA VAL A 221 -2.24 -23.50 -2.06
C VAL A 221 -2.96 -22.53 -1.14
N ALA A 222 -2.38 -21.38 -0.81
CA ALA A 222 -2.93 -20.50 0.20
C ALA A 222 -2.84 -19.02 -0.16
N THR A 223 -3.76 -18.24 0.38
CA THR A 223 -3.57 -16.79 0.52
C THR A 223 -2.63 -16.46 1.68
N ASP A 224 -2.37 -15.17 1.90
CA ASP A 224 -1.52 -14.72 3.01
C ASP A 224 -2.13 -15.02 4.40
N VAL A 225 -3.34 -15.59 4.49
CA VAL A 225 -3.93 -16.10 5.74
C VAL A 225 -3.05 -17.14 6.46
N LEU A 226 -2.24 -17.91 5.70
CA LEU A 226 -1.26 -18.85 6.27
C LEU A 226 0.17 -18.28 6.30
N SER A 227 0.34 -17.01 5.91
CA SER A 227 1.64 -16.33 5.97
C SER A 227 1.97 -15.83 7.38
N GLU A 228 1.06 -15.94 8.35
CA GLU A 228 1.24 -15.60 9.76
C GLU A 228 0.76 -16.71 10.71
N GLY A 229 1.29 -16.75 11.95
CA GLY A 229 0.84 -17.67 13.02
C GLY A 229 1.05 -19.19 12.87
N GLN A 230 1.32 -19.73 11.67
CA GLN A 230 1.36 -21.19 11.44
C GLN A 230 2.78 -21.77 11.32
N ASN A 231 2.94 -23.04 11.71
CA ASN A 231 4.19 -23.81 11.63
C ASN A 231 4.17 -24.73 10.41
N LEU A 232 4.91 -24.38 9.35
CA LEU A 232 4.89 -25.08 8.05
C LEU A 232 6.25 -25.71 7.67
N GLN A 233 7.13 -25.95 8.64
CA GLN A 233 8.53 -26.37 8.45
C GLN A 233 8.69 -27.82 7.92
N ASP A 234 7.62 -28.62 7.84
CA ASP A 234 7.68 -29.93 7.15
C ASP A 234 7.90 -29.76 5.63
N CYS A 235 7.70 -28.55 5.09
CA CYS A 235 7.95 -28.16 3.72
C CYS A 235 9.39 -27.63 3.54
N SER A 236 9.90 -27.66 2.30
CA SER A 236 11.17 -27.04 1.90
C SER A 236 11.09 -26.38 0.52
N VAL A 237 9.87 -26.26 -0.04
CA VAL A 237 9.63 -25.68 -1.36
C VAL A 237 8.48 -24.70 -1.24
N VAL A 238 8.80 -23.41 -1.32
CA VAL A 238 7.84 -22.31 -1.31
C VAL A 238 7.73 -21.76 -2.73
N VAL A 239 6.50 -21.60 -3.22
CA VAL A 239 6.21 -21.08 -4.55
C VAL A 239 5.34 -19.84 -4.41
N ASN A 240 5.85 -18.67 -4.78
CA ASN A 240 5.06 -17.47 -4.96
C ASN A 240 4.44 -17.50 -6.36
N TYR A 241 3.15 -17.88 -6.42
CA TYR A 241 2.42 -17.86 -7.68
C TYR A 241 2.25 -16.43 -8.19
N ASP A 242 2.11 -15.45 -7.31
CA ASP A 242 2.20 -14.04 -7.67
C ASP A 242 3.10 -13.27 -6.71
N LEU A 243 3.67 -12.18 -7.20
CA LEU A 243 4.55 -11.33 -6.42
C LEU A 243 3.75 -10.30 -5.61
N PRO A 244 3.90 -10.27 -4.27
CA PRO A 244 3.34 -9.21 -3.46
C PRO A 244 4.10 -7.90 -3.68
N TRP A 245 3.39 -6.78 -3.57
CA TRP A 245 3.96 -5.42 -3.69
C TRP A 245 4.90 -5.07 -2.53
N ALA A 246 4.67 -5.68 -1.37
CA ALA A 246 5.49 -5.51 -0.18
C ALA A 246 6.41 -6.71 -0.03
N ILE A 247 7.72 -6.48 -0.08
CA ILE A 247 8.75 -7.52 0.06
C ILE A 247 8.65 -8.25 1.39
N ILE A 248 8.25 -7.54 2.45
CA ILE A 248 8.09 -8.15 3.77
C ILE A 248 7.19 -9.38 3.71
N ARG A 249 6.19 -9.41 2.81
CA ARG A 249 5.35 -10.60 2.59
C ARG A 249 6.13 -11.78 2.02
N LEU A 250 7.08 -11.56 1.09
CA LEU A 250 7.96 -12.64 0.59
C LEU A 250 8.82 -13.22 1.72
N ILE A 251 9.38 -12.36 2.56
CA ILE A 251 10.20 -12.75 3.72
C ILE A 251 9.34 -13.50 4.73
N GLN A 252 8.14 -13.00 5.06
CA GLN A 252 7.21 -13.64 5.99
C GLN A 252 6.75 -15.01 5.50
N ARG A 253 6.50 -15.16 4.18
CA ARG A 253 6.14 -16.42 3.51
C ARG A 253 7.27 -17.44 3.62
N ALA A 254 8.50 -17.06 3.25
CA ALA A 254 9.67 -17.92 3.38
C ALA A 254 9.93 -18.29 4.85
N GLY A 255 9.84 -17.30 5.74
CA GLY A 255 9.98 -17.44 7.19
C GLY A 255 8.88 -18.26 7.86
N ARG A 256 7.85 -18.77 7.15
CA ARG A 256 6.96 -19.82 7.68
C ARG A 256 7.63 -21.19 7.70
N VAL A 257 8.56 -21.38 6.78
CA VAL A 257 9.27 -22.64 6.52
C VAL A 257 10.70 -22.56 7.03
N ASP A 258 11.33 -21.39 6.92
CA ASP A 258 12.66 -21.12 7.46
C ASP A 258 12.59 -20.72 8.94
N ARG A 259 12.58 -21.73 9.81
CA ARG A 259 12.51 -21.58 11.28
C ARG A 259 13.27 -22.69 11.98
N ILE A 260 13.57 -22.46 13.26
CA ILE A 260 14.08 -23.49 14.17
C ILE A 260 13.15 -24.72 14.11
N GLY A 261 13.72 -25.88 13.76
CA GLY A 261 12.99 -27.13 13.54
C GLY A 261 12.90 -27.56 12.07
N GLN A 262 13.28 -26.70 11.13
CA GLN A 262 13.48 -27.09 9.73
C GLN A 262 14.54 -28.19 9.62
N LYS A 263 14.24 -29.24 8.85
CA LYS A 263 15.11 -30.42 8.67
C LYS A 263 15.82 -30.44 7.33
N ALA A 264 15.32 -29.70 6.33
CA ALA A 264 15.97 -29.57 5.04
C ALA A 264 17.18 -28.63 5.16
N GLU A 265 18.29 -29.01 4.52
CA GLU A 265 19.49 -28.16 4.42
C GLU A 265 19.26 -26.95 3.51
N VAL A 266 18.39 -27.10 2.52
CA VAL A 266 18.08 -26.07 1.52
C VAL A 266 16.57 -25.89 1.41
N ILE A 267 16.14 -24.64 1.44
CA ILE A 267 14.76 -24.22 1.14
C ILE A 267 14.76 -23.59 -0.25
N TYR A 268 13.88 -24.07 -1.13
CA TYR A 268 13.71 -23.53 -2.48
C TYR A 268 12.55 -22.54 -2.50
N CYS A 269 12.83 -21.30 -2.93
CA CYS A 269 11.82 -20.25 -3.08
C CYS A 269 11.64 -19.91 -4.56
N HIS A 270 10.62 -20.48 -5.19
CA HIS A 270 10.26 -20.19 -6.58
C HIS A 270 9.32 -19.00 -6.64
N SER A 271 9.53 -18.07 -7.58
CA SER A 271 8.61 -16.94 -7.78
C SER A 271 8.30 -16.76 -9.26
N PHE A 272 7.02 -16.78 -9.62
CA PHE A 272 6.60 -16.44 -10.97
C PHE A 272 6.70 -14.93 -11.17
N LEU A 273 7.32 -14.53 -12.27
CA LEU A 273 7.43 -13.12 -12.65
C LEU A 273 6.28 -12.72 -13.59
N PRO A 274 5.83 -11.45 -13.54
CA PRO A 274 4.85 -10.95 -14.50
C PRO A 274 5.39 -11.06 -15.93
N ALA A 275 4.52 -11.38 -16.88
CA ALA A 275 4.88 -11.34 -18.29
C ALA A 275 5.35 -9.94 -18.70
N ASP A 276 6.30 -9.83 -19.63
CA ASP A 276 6.93 -8.55 -20.00
C ASP A 276 5.93 -7.45 -20.39
N GLY A 277 4.81 -7.82 -21.03
CA GLY A 277 3.75 -6.88 -21.36
C GLY A 277 3.07 -6.27 -20.13
N VAL A 278 2.81 -7.08 -19.11
CA VAL A 278 2.23 -6.65 -17.84
C VAL A 278 3.27 -5.85 -17.05
N GLU A 279 4.51 -6.34 -16.97
CA GLU A 279 5.61 -5.67 -16.27
C GLU A 279 5.87 -4.25 -16.81
N ARG A 280 5.80 -4.02 -18.13
CA ARG A 280 5.95 -2.68 -18.70
C ARG A 280 4.92 -1.67 -18.15
N ILE A 281 3.75 -2.14 -17.76
CA ILE A 281 2.65 -1.30 -17.26
C ILE A 281 2.78 -1.12 -15.75
N ILE A 282 3.01 -2.21 -15.00
CA ILE A 282 2.93 -2.18 -13.53
C ILE A 282 4.28 -1.98 -12.83
N ARG A 283 5.40 -2.21 -13.53
CA ARG A 283 6.78 -2.07 -13.03
C ARG A 283 7.05 -2.86 -11.72
N LEU A 284 6.33 -3.95 -11.50
CA LEU A 284 6.30 -4.67 -10.23
C LEU A 284 7.64 -5.32 -9.93
N ARG A 285 8.23 -6.02 -10.91
CA ARG A 285 9.55 -6.65 -10.75
C ARG A 285 10.61 -5.60 -10.45
N SER A 286 10.63 -4.48 -11.17
CA SER A 286 11.59 -3.40 -10.88
C SER A 286 11.44 -2.83 -9.47
N ARG A 287 10.21 -2.60 -9.00
CA ARG A 287 9.94 -2.04 -7.66
C ARG A 287 10.34 -3.02 -6.56
N VAL A 288 9.99 -4.30 -6.69
CA VAL A 288 10.36 -5.35 -5.73
C VAL A 288 11.88 -5.55 -5.70
N ARG A 289 12.56 -5.53 -6.85
CA ARG A 289 14.03 -5.63 -6.89
C ARG A 289 14.71 -4.42 -6.23
N GLN A 290 14.23 -3.22 -6.52
CA GLN A 290 14.79 -1.99 -5.96
C GLN A 290 14.68 -2.00 -4.43
N ARG A 291 13.49 -2.30 -3.90
CA ARG A 291 13.30 -2.37 -2.45
C ARG A 291 14.05 -3.54 -1.80
N LEU A 292 14.34 -4.64 -2.51
CA LEU A 292 15.17 -5.74 -1.97
C LEU A 292 16.62 -5.28 -1.81
N LYS A 293 17.14 -4.53 -2.78
CA LYS A 293 18.45 -3.92 -2.73
C LYS A 293 18.55 -2.94 -1.55
N GLU A 294 17.58 -2.04 -1.41
CA GLU A 294 17.51 -1.08 -0.31
C GLU A 294 17.47 -1.77 1.06
N ASN A 295 16.71 -2.87 1.21
CA ASN A 295 16.66 -3.62 2.46
C ASN A 295 17.97 -4.37 2.75
N ALA A 296 18.60 -4.98 1.73
CA ALA A 296 19.88 -5.66 1.88
C ALA A 296 21.00 -4.69 2.33
N GLU A 297 20.98 -3.45 1.84
CA GLU A 297 21.90 -2.37 2.24
C GLU A 297 21.70 -1.93 3.70
N VAL A 298 20.48 -2.04 4.24
CA VAL A 298 20.16 -1.60 5.60
C VAL A 298 20.42 -2.69 6.65
N VAL A 299 20.03 -3.92 6.36
CA VAL A 299 19.99 -5.04 7.32
C VAL A 299 21.19 -5.98 7.17
N GLY A 300 21.83 -5.99 5.99
CA GLY A 300 22.81 -7.02 5.62
C GLY A 300 22.09 -8.33 5.32
N ALA A 301 22.06 -8.77 4.07
CA ALA A 301 21.42 -10.03 3.69
C ALA A 301 22.37 -10.88 2.82
N ASP A 302 22.64 -12.11 3.27
CA ASP A 302 23.26 -13.18 2.48
C ASP A 302 22.21 -13.90 1.58
N GLU A 303 20.97 -13.39 1.53
CA GLU A 303 19.83 -14.03 0.86
C GLU A 303 19.65 -13.55 -0.59
N ALA A 304 19.95 -14.41 -1.55
CA ALA A 304 19.66 -14.16 -2.97
C ALA A 304 18.23 -14.61 -3.31
N PHE A 305 17.31 -13.64 -3.48
CA PHE A 305 15.89 -13.92 -3.77
C PHE A 305 15.59 -14.25 -5.26
N PHE A 306 16.51 -13.95 -6.18
CA PHE A 306 16.33 -14.22 -7.61
C PHE A 306 17.61 -14.82 -8.23
N GLU A 307 17.48 -15.92 -8.98
CA GLU A 307 18.59 -16.52 -9.72
C GLU A 307 19.02 -15.65 -10.91
N GLY A 308 20.33 -15.57 -11.17
CA GLY A 308 20.91 -14.72 -12.20
C GLY A 308 21.19 -13.28 -11.75
N ASP A 309 21.17 -13.03 -10.44
CA ASP A 309 21.72 -11.80 -9.90
C ASP A 309 23.23 -11.83 -10.12
N ASP A 310 23.69 -11.11 -11.15
CA ASP A 310 25.04 -10.56 -11.19
C ASP A 310 25.13 -9.52 -10.06
N SER A 311 25.04 -9.98 -8.80
CA SER A 311 25.24 -9.17 -7.60
C SER A 311 26.66 -8.59 -7.61
N GLN A 312 27.58 -9.13 -8.42
CA GLN A 312 28.87 -8.50 -8.71
C GLN A 312 28.79 -7.35 -9.73
N ALA A 313 27.88 -7.36 -10.71
CA ALA A 313 27.76 -6.28 -11.71
C ALA A 313 26.95 -5.08 -11.19
N THR A 314 26.01 -5.29 -10.27
CA THR A 314 25.28 -4.19 -9.61
C THR A 314 26.17 -3.44 -8.61
N ILE A 315 27.13 -4.14 -7.99
CA ILE A 315 28.21 -3.52 -7.21
C ILE A 315 29.15 -2.72 -8.14
N LEU A 316 29.39 -3.17 -9.39
CA LEU A 316 30.25 -2.47 -10.35
C LEU A 316 29.57 -1.24 -11.01
N ASN A 317 28.25 -1.25 -11.17
CA ASN A 317 27.50 -0.11 -11.70
C ASN A 317 27.22 0.99 -10.66
N LEU A 318 27.42 0.69 -9.36
CA LEU A 318 27.51 1.70 -8.31
C LEU A 318 28.79 2.56 -8.43
N TYR A 319 29.83 2.04 -9.09
CA TYR A 319 31.13 2.71 -9.24
C TYR A 319 31.27 3.60 -10.48
N ASN A 320 30.31 3.60 -11.41
CA ASN A 320 30.41 4.34 -12.68
C ASN A 320 29.21 5.26 -12.92
N GLU A 321 28.91 6.10 -11.93
CA GLU A 321 27.97 7.22 -11.99
C GLU A 321 27.77 7.79 -13.41
N LYS A 322 26.66 7.40 -14.04
CA LYS A 322 26.00 8.22 -15.05
C LYS A 322 24.60 8.51 -14.56
N GLY A 323 24.44 9.74 -14.07
CA GLY A 323 23.21 10.27 -13.53
C GLY A 323 22.05 10.28 -14.53
N GLY A 324 20.84 10.27 -13.97
CA GLY A 324 19.59 10.52 -14.67
C GLY A 324 18.74 9.28 -14.92
N VAL A 325 18.28 8.58 -13.87
CA VAL A 325 17.18 7.59 -13.97
C VAL A 325 16.25 7.60 -12.74
N LEU A 326 16.10 8.72 -12.04
CA LEU A 326 15.13 8.83 -10.94
C LEU A 326 14.27 10.08 -11.12
N ASP A 327 13.33 9.99 -12.05
CA ASP A 327 12.10 10.78 -12.05
C ASP A 327 10.94 9.79 -12.21
N GLY A 328 10.05 9.75 -11.21
CA GLY A 328 8.70 9.17 -11.32
C GLY A 328 8.40 7.94 -10.46
N ASP A 329 7.92 8.19 -9.24
CA ASP A 329 6.59 7.82 -8.72
C ASP A 329 6.68 7.55 -7.21
N ASP A 330 6.23 8.54 -6.43
CA ASP A 330 6.15 8.51 -4.98
C ASP A 330 5.06 7.54 -4.49
N GLU A 331 5.46 6.29 -4.25
CA GLU A 331 4.97 5.45 -3.14
C GLU A 331 6.11 5.23 -2.11
N THR A 332 6.99 6.23 -2.01
CA THR A 332 8.12 6.35 -1.08
C THR A 332 7.70 6.99 0.23
N GLU A 333 6.70 6.42 0.89
CA GLU A 333 6.62 6.51 2.36
C GLU A 333 6.96 5.12 2.91
N VAL A 334 8.27 4.85 3.06
CA VAL A 334 8.68 4.22 4.32
C VAL A 334 8.16 5.18 5.38
N ASP A 335 7.31 4.72 6.29
CA ASP A 335 6.72 5.57 7.32
C ASP A 335 7.84 6.10 8.24
N LEU A 336 8.45 7.21 7.82
CA LEU A 336 9.51 7.92 8.52
C LEU A 336 9.02 8.36 9.91
N SER A 337 7.72 8.61 10.05
CA SER A 337 7.11 8.96 11.34
C SER A 337 7.13 7.75 12.27
N SER A 338 6.76 6.56 11.79
CA SER A 338 6.87 5.31 12.57
C SER A 338 8.31 4.95 12.89
N TYR A 339 9.24 5.12 11.94
CA TYR A 339 10.66 4.87 12.18
C TYR A 339 11.24 5.84 13.24
N ALA A 340 10.96 7.13 13.11
CA ALA A 340 11.38 8.14 14.09
C ALA A 340 10.70 7.92 15.46
N TYR A 341 9.42 7.53 15.48
CA TYR A 341 8.71 7.19 16.71
C TYR A 341 9.30 5.96 17.40
N GLN A 342 9.71 4.94 16.64
CA GLN A 342 10.39 3.77 17.20
C GLN A 342 11.74 4.14 17.82
N ILE A 343 12.53 5.00 17.15
CA ILE A 343 13.79 5.52 17.70
C ILE A 343 13.52 6.29 19.01
N TRP A 344 12.54 7.18 19.00
CA TRP A 344 12.13 7.93 20.18
C TRP A 344 11.70 7.02 21.33
N LYS A 345 10.87 6.00 21.04
CA LYS A 345 10.38 5.05 22.03
C LYS A 345 11.52 4.24 22.65
N ASN A 346 12.44 3.73 21.83
CA ASN A 346 13.63 3.02 22.30
C ASN A 346 14.50 3.92 23.20
N ALA A 347 14.66 5.20 22.84
CA ALA A 347 15.46 6.15 23.61
C ALA A 347 14.84 6.45 24.99
N ILE A 348 13.52 6.68 25.07
CA ILE A 348 12.85 6.94 26.36
C ILE A 348 12.71 5.68 27.22
N GLU A 349 12.66 4.49 26.63
CA GLU A 349 12.72 3.22 27.36
C GLU A 349 14.11 3.00 27.98
N ALA A 350 15.17 3.39 27.28
CA ALA A 350 16.54 3.32 27.78
C ALA A 350 16.84 4.41 28.84
N ASP A 351 16.36 5.65 28.63
CA ASP A 351 16.47 6.76 29.58
C ASP A 351 15.15 7.55 29.68
N PRO A 352 14.33 7.28 30.72
CA PRO A 352 13.06 7.97 30.92
C PRO A 352 13.18 9.48 31.16
N THR A 353 14.36 10.01 31.47
CA THR A 353 14.57 11.45 31.68
C THR A 353 14.51 12.24 30.37
N LEU A 354 14.75 11.58 29.23
CA LEU A 354 14.71 12.19 27.89
C LEU A 354 13.31 12.68 27.50
N GLU A 355 12.26 12.02 27.99
CA GLU A 355 10.85 12.39 27.73
C GLU A 355 10.53 13.81 28.18
N LYS A 356 11.20 14.30 29.24
CA LYS A 356 11.05 15.68 29.73
C LYS A 356 12.12 16.61 29.17
N THR A 357 13.33 16.10 28.97
CA THR A 357 14.50 16.92 28.62
C THR A 357 14.45 17.38 27.17
N ILE A 358 14.16 16.48 26.23
CA ILE A 358 14.19 16.79 24.79
C ILE A 358 13.09 17.80 24.38
N PRO A 359 11.83 17.65 24.81
CA PRO A 359 10.79 18.65 24.51
C PRO A 359 11.01 20.02 25.17
N ALA A 360 11.82 20.09 26.23
CA ALA A 360 12.15 21.33 26.93
C ALA A 360 13.31 22.10 26.26
N LEU A 361 14.00 21.52 25.29
CA LEU A 361 15.08 22.20 24.58
C LEU A 361 14.54 23.33 23.70
N PRO A 362 15.20 24.50 23.68
CA PRO A 362 14.81 25.59 22.80
C PRO A 362 15.08 25.24 21.34
N PRO A 363 14.30 25.74 20.36
CA PRO A 363 14.66 25.63 18.96
C PRO A 363 16.06 26.18 18.67
N VAL A 364 16.66 25.76 17.56
CA VAL A 364 18.02 26.11 17.13
C VAL A 364 19.12 25.43 17.97
N VAL A 365 18.82 24.31 18.65
CA VAL A 365 19.88 23.48 19.24
C VAL A 365 20.80 22.95 18.14
N TYR A 366 22.10 23.00 18.38
CA TYR A 366 23.07 22.41 17.50
C TYR A 366 24.12 21.63 18.27
N SER A 367 24.63 20.58 17.63
CA SER A 367 25.76 19.79 18.10
C SER A 367 26.59 19.35 16.91
N THR A 368 27.75 18.74 17.16
CA THR A 368 28.58 18.15 16.11
C THR A 368 28.99 16.78 16.59
N LYS A 369 28.81 15.77 15.76
CA LYS A 369 29.21 14.40 16.06
C LYS A 369 30.44 14.01 15.25
N PRO A 370 31.28 13.10 15.80
CA PRO A 370 32.30 12.43 15.01
C PRO A 370 31.64 11.64 13.87
N HIS A 371 32.23 11.75 12.68
CA HIS A 371 31.71 11.16 11.45
C HIS A 371 32.87 10.72 10.56
N GLN A 372 32.84 9.50 10.04
CA GLN A 372 33.87 9.03 9.12
C GLN A 372 33.45 9.38 7.68
N PRO A 373 34.15 10.32 7.00
CA PRO A 373 33.75 10.74 5.66
C PRO A 373 33.97 9.62 4.64
N ALA A 374 32.96 9.40 3.81
CA ALA A 374 33.00 8.56 2.62
C ALA A 374 32.44 9.34 1.41
N ASP A 375 32.64 8.86 0.18
CA ASP A 375 32.22 9.56 -1.04
C ASP A 375 30.70 9.82 -1.11
N ASP A 376 29.90 8.93 -0.51
CA ASP A 376 28.43 8.99 -0.38
C ASP A 376 27.97 9.52 0.98
N SER A 377 28.90 9.80 1.89
CA SER A 377 28.63 10.27 3.25
C SER A 377 29.67 11.32 3.70
N PRO A 378 29.72 12.49 3.04
CA PRO A 378 30.73 13.52 3.30
C PRO A 378 30.50 14.25 4.63
N GLU A 379 31.53 14.96 5.09
CA GLU A 379 31.36 15.95 6.16
C GLU A 379 30.39 17.06 5.74
N GLY A 380 29.73 17.65 6.73
CA GLY A 380 28.72 18.66 6.45
C GLY A 380 27.79 18.93 7.62
N VAL A 381 26.58 19.38 7.30
CA VAL A 381 25.54 19.69 8.28
C VAL A 381 24.21 19.09 7.88
N LEU A 382 23.57 18.42 8.83
CA LEU A 382 22.16 18.04 8.79
C LEU A 382 21.34 19.15 9.44
N ALA A 383 20.27 19.58 8.79
CA ALA A 383 19.35 20.57 9.33
C ALA A 383 17.92 20.03 9.33
N TYR A 384 17.25 20.20 10.47
CA TYR A 384 15.82 19.97 10.60
C TYR A 384 15.10 21.31 10.71
N VAL A 385 14.24 21.57 9.74
CA VAL A 385 13.59 22.87 9.55
C VAL A 385 12.10 22.65 9.45
N ARG A 386 11.36 23.45 10.22
CA ARG A 386 9.93 23.64 9.98
C ARG A 386 9.76 24.79 9.01
N THR A 387 9.22 24.50 7.83
CA THR A 387 9.09 25.47 6.77
C THR A 387 8.02 26.52 7.10
N ALA A 388 8.00 27.62 6.32
CA ALA A 388 6.99 28.67 6.43
C ALA A 388 5.54 28.14 6.29
N ALA A 389 5.38 27.01 5.59
CA ALA A 389 4.11 26.34 5.39
C ALA A 389 3.74 25.35 6.52
N GLY A 390 4.60 25.21 7.54
CA GLY A 390 4.41 24.30 8.66
C GLY A 390 4.76 22.84 8.36
N ASN A 391 5.47 22.57 7.26
CA ASN A 391 5.96 21.22 6.97
C ASN A 391 7.30 20.98 7.67
N ASP A 392 7.51 19.75 8.09
CA ASP A 392 8.78 19.29 8.65
C ASP A 392 9.68 18.82 7.49
N ALA A 393 10.92 19.29 7.44
CA ALA A 393 11.87 19.00 6.36
C ALA A 393 13.29 18.77 6.89
N LEU A 394 13.99 17.84 6.25
CA LEU A 394 15.38 17.48 6.53
C LEU A 394 16.24 17.76 5.31
N ALA A 395 17.45 18.28 5.53
CA ALA A 395 18.45 18.44 4.49
C ALA A 395 19.84 18.10 5.00
N TRP A 396 20.65 17.48 4.15
CA TRP A 396 22.07 17.23 4.39
C TRP A 396 22.90 17.98 3.36
N ILE A 397 23.69 18.93 3.84
CA ILE A 397 24.54 19.79 3.02
C ILE A 397 26.01 19.48 3.31
N ASP A 398 26.79 19.20 2.26
CA ASP A 398 28.24 19.00 2.36
C ASP A 398 29.01 20.29 2.66
N GLU A 399 30.32 20.22 2.89
CA GLU A 399 31.16 21.40 3.14
C GLU A 399 31.20 22.41 1.98
N GLN A 400 30.97 21.95 0.75
CA GLN A 400 30.92 22.76 -0.45
C GLN A 400 29.56 23.49 -0.56
N GLY A 401 28.54 23.03 0.15
CA GLY A 401 27.20 23.59 0.18
C GLY A 401 26.23 22.95 -0.81
N LYS A 402 26.50 21.74 -1.28
CA LYS A 402 25.62 20.96 -2.15
C LYS A 402 24.81 19.98 -1.30
N SER A 403 23.59 19.68 -1.74
CA SER A 403 22.80 18.61 -1.15
C SER A 403 23.45 17.25 -1.41
N VAL A 404 23.62 16.47 -0.34
CA VAL A 404 24.21 15.12 -0.37
C VAL A 404 23.17 14.10 -0.84
N THR A 405 21.94 14.20 -0.35
CA THR A 405 20.85 13.26 -0.66
C THR A 405 19.49 13.92 -0.45
N GLU A 406 18.51 13.53 -1.26
CA GLU A 406 17.09 13.92 -1.12
C GLU A 406 16.31 12.90 -0.26
N SER A 407 16.93 11.75 0.07
CA SER A 407 16.30 10.72 0.90
C SER A 407 16.30 11.12 2.38
N GLN A 408 15.12 11.44 2.92
CA GLN A 408 14.96 11.76 4.34
C GLN A 408 15.38 10.61 5.27
N TYR A 409 15.20 9.36 4.83
CA TYR A 409 15.63 8.17 5.57
C TYR A 409 17.16 8.12 5.73
N ALA A 410 17.89 8.39 4.64
CA ALA A 410 19.35 8.43 4.65
C ALA A 410 19.87 9.53 5.59
N ILE A 411 19.21 10.69 5.59
CA ILE A 411 19.54 11.81 6.49
C ILE A 411 19.35 11.41 7.97
N LEU A 412 18.24 10.73 8.30
CA LEU A 412 18.01 10.24 9.67
C LEU A 412 19.03 9.18 10.11
N ARG A 413 19.36 8.23 9.23
CA ARG A 413 20.42 7.24 9.47
C ARG A 413 21.77 7.92 9.70
N ALA A 414 22.10 8.92 8.88
CA ALA A 414 23.31 9.71 9.02
C ALA A 414 23.34 10.52 10.33
N ALA A 415 22.20 10.82 10.96
CA ALA A 415 22.15 11.49 12.26
C ALA A 415 22.40 10.54 13.45
N ALA A 416 22.11 9.24 13.32
CA ALA A 416 22.14 8.28 14.42
C ALA A 416 23.51 8.19 15.12
N CYS A 417 23.50 8.05 16.45
CA CYS A 417 24.70 7.85 17.27
C CYS A 417 24.35 7.09 18.56
N GLU A 418 25.35 6.48 19.19
CA GLU A 418 25.22 5.90 20.53
C GLU A 418 25.11 7.00 21.60
N ALA A 419 24.54 6.66 22.76
CA ALA A 419 24.24 7.64 23.82
C ALA A 419 25.48 8.20 24.53
N ASP A 420 26.62 7.51 24.44
CA ASP A 420 27.89 7.87 25.07
C ASP A 420 28.84 8.67 24.16
N VAL A 421 28.42 8.96 22.92
CA VAL A 421 29.23 9.71 21.95
C VAL A 421 29.42 11.15 22.42
N ALA A 422 30.67 11.53 22.66
CA ALA A 422 31.03 12.89 23.05
C ALA A 422 30.88 13.87 21.87
N PRO A 423 30.34 15.08 22.09
CA PRO A 423 30.20 16.07 21.03
C PRO A 423 31.56 16.66 20.65
N LEU A 424 31.77 16.91 19.35
CA LEU A 424 32.93 17.61 18.82
C LEU A 424 32.71 19.14 18.80
N ALA A 425 33.82 19.88 18.66
CA ALA A 425 33.77 21.31 18.42
C ALA A 425 33.12 21.61 17.05
N ARG A 426 32.17 22.54 17.07
CA ARG A 426 31.42 22.99 15.89
C ARG A 426 32.37 23.52 14.81
N HIS A 427 32.09 23.15 13.56
CA HIS A 427 32.80 23.68 12.40
C HIS A 427 32.58 25.20 12.23
N GLU A 428 33.59 25.93 11.73
CA GLU A 428 33.52 27.39 11.58
C GLU A 428 32.39 27.83 10.63
N LYS A 429 32.14 27.04 9.58
CA LYS A 429 31.10 27.29 8.57
C LYS A 429 29.74 26.69 8.91
N HIS A 430 29.54 26.12 10.10
CA HIS A 430 28.31 25.39 10.46
C HIS A 430 27.04 26.17 10.13
N HIS A 431 26.95 27.42 10.58
CA HIS A 431 25.76 28.25 10.32
C HIS A 431 25.61 28.67 8.85
N ASP A 432 26.71 28.82 8.12
CA ASP A 432 26.65 29.09 6.68
C ASP A 432 26.08 27.88 5.92
N LEU A 433 26.41 26.66 6.36
CA LEU A 433 25.87 25.42 5.81
C LEU A 433 24.40 25.22 6.21
N VAL A 434 24.02 25.51 7.45
CA VAL A 434 22.60 25.53 7.87
C VAL A 434 21.79 26.52 7.04
N ARG A 435 22.33 27.72 6.75
CA ARG A 435 21.66 28.69 5.87
C ARG A 435 21.42 28.10 4.49
N LYS A 436 22.44 27.47 3.88
CA LYS A 436 22.29 26.77 2.58
C LYS A 436 21.25 25.65 2.65
N ALA A 437 21.16 24.91 3.76
CA ALA A 437 20.16 23.87 3.96
C ALA A 437 18.73 24.44 3.96
N VAL A 438 18.51 25.56 4.66
CA VAL A 438 17.23 26.26 4.69
C VAL A 438 16.86 26.80 3.30
N GLU A 439 17.82 27.38 2.57
CA GLU A 439 17.64 27.87 1.20
C GLU A 439 17.29 26.74 0.22
N PHE A 440 17.94 25.58 0.37
CA PHE A 440 17.67 24.38 -0.43
C PHE A 440 16.25 23.88 -0.21
N ILE A 441 15.84 23.68 1.05
CA ILE A 441 14.48 23.25 1.42
C ILE A 441 13.42 24.23 0.88
N ALA A 442 13.67 25.53 1.01
CA ALA A 442 12.74 26.56 0.53
C ALA A 442 12.62 26.57 -1.01
N THR A 443 13.66 26.17 -1.72
CA THR A 443 13.66 26.07 -3.20
C THR A 443 12.92 24.82 -3.65
N GLU A 444 13.19 23.66 -3.03
CA GLU A 444 12.50 22.40 -3.29
C GLU A 444 10.98 22.47 -3.06
N GLU A 445 10.54 23.10 -1.97
CA GLU A 445 9.11 23.23 -1.68
C GLU A 445 8.36 24.00 -2.78
N ARG A 446 9.01 24.97 -3.42
CA ARG A 446 8.42 25.75 -4.51
C ARG A 446 8.35 24.95 -5.81
N SER A 447 9.33 24.09 -6.07
CA SER A 447 9.38 23.26 -7.28
C SER A 447 8.50 22.02 -7.21
N ALA A 448 8.37 21.36 -6.05
CA ALA A 448 7.66 20.09 -5.91
C ALA A 448 6.12 20.20 -5.89
N GLY A 449 5.56 21.35 -5.49
CA GLY A 449 4.11 21.50 -5.27
C GLY A 449 3.47 22.77 -5.81
N GLY A 450 4.23 23.58 -6.56
CA GLY A 450 3.77 24.86 -7.08
C GLY A 450 3.30 25.82 -5.97
N GLN A 451 2.25 26.61 -6.24
CA GLN A 451 1.75 27.66 -5.33
C GLN A 451 1.12 27.12 -4.02
N LEU A 452 0.75 25.84 -3.97
CA LEU A 452 0.08 25.18 -2.85
C LEU A 452 1.04 24.51 -1.86
N GLY A 453 2.32 24.36 -2.23
CA GLY A 453 3.30 23.60 -1.46
C GLY A 453 3.16 22.09 -1.67
N ARG A 454 3.93 21.29 -0.92
CA ARG A 454 4.06 19.82 -1.12
C ARG A 454 2.71 19.09 -1.20
N PRO A 455 2.58 18.05 -2.06
CA PRO A 455 1.34 17.26 -2.20
C PRO A 455 0.81 16.62 -0.92
N SER A 456 1.71 16.31 0.04
CA SER A 456 1.36 15.77 1.36
C SER A 456 0.85 16.82 2.36
N GLY A 457 1.04 18.11 2.07
CA GLY A 457 0.64 19.20 2.97
C GLY A 457 -0.87 19.32 3.12
N ALA A 458 -1.33 19.78 4.29
CA ALA A 458 -2.77 20.00 4.57
C ALA A 458 -3.41 20.92 3.52
N ARG A 459 -2.70 21.98 3.15
CA ARG A 459 -3.15 22.98 2.16
C ARG A 459 -3.39 22.37 0.78
N PHE A 460 -2.45 21.57 0.29
CA PHE A 460 -2.57 20.89 -1.00
C PHE A 460 -3.70 19.85 -0.97
N ARG A 461 -3.72 18.98 0.04
CA ARG A 461 -4.74 17.93 0.19
C ARG A 461 -6.15 18.49 0.31
N VAL A 462 -6.34 19.52 1.13
CA VAL A 462 -7.65 20.19 1.30
C VAL A 462 -8.05 20.92 0.02
N TYR A 463 -7.13 21.60 -0.66
CA TYR A 463 -7.43 22.27 -1.92
C TYR A 463 -7.88 21.28 -3.00
N GLU A 464 -7.10 20.22 -3.26
CA GLU A 464 -7.42 19.23 -4.30
C GLU A 464 -8.73 18.49 -4.00
N ARG A 465 -8.95 18.13 -2.73
CA ARG A 465 -10.16 17.44 -2.30
C ARG A 465 -11.40 18.32 -2.40
N LEU A 466 -11.34 19.57 -1.92
CA LEU A 466 -12.47 20.49 -2.01
C LEU A 466 -12.70 21.03 -3.42
N LYS A 467 -11.66 21.17 -4.25
CA LYS A 467 -11.80 21.51 -5.67
C LYS A 467 -12.58 20.42 -6.39
N ARG A 468 -12.18 19.16 -6.21
CA ARG A 468 -12.90 17.99 -6.75
C ARG A 468 -14.35 17.95 -6.26
N PHE A 469 -14.55 18.15 -4.97
CA PHE A 469 -15.88 18.20 -4.37
C PHE A 469 -16.77 19.34 -4.93
N ILE A 470 -16.21 20.53 -5.17
CA ILE A 470 -16.93 21.65 -5.81
C ILE A 470 -17.28 21.32 -7.26
N ASP A 471 -16.37 20.67 -7.99
CA ASP A 471 -16.60 20.25 -9.38
C ASP A 471 -17.67 19.14 -9.46
N GLU A 472 -17.74 18.27 -8.44
CA GLU A 472 -18.73 17.19 -8.33
C GLU A 472 -20.12 17.68 -7.86
N ILE A 473 -20.18 18.71 -7.00
CA ILE A 473 -21.42 19.18 -6.35
C ILE A 473 -21.96 20.49 -6.94
N GLY A 474 -21.26 21.09 -7.91
CA GLY A 474 -21.51 22.43 -8.45
C GLY A 474 -22.93 22.79 -8.92
N GLU A 475 -23.86 21.83 -8.99
CA GLU A 475 -25.28 22.04 -9.33
C GLU A 475 -26.29 21.79 -8.20
N ARG A 476 -25.88 21.21 -7.05
CA ARG A 476 -26.81 20.73 -6.00
C ARG A 476 -26.79 21.52 -4.68
N MET A 477 -25.79 22.37 -4.45
CA MET A 477 -25.76 23.24 -3.27
C MET A 477 -26.62 24.49 -3.45
N PRO A 478 -27.16 25.07 -2.35
CA PRO A 478 -27.66 26.44 -2.35
C PRO A 478 -26.62 27.40 -2.98
N LEU A 479 -27.09 28.32 -3.82
CA LEU A 479 -26.25 29.33 -4.50
C LEU A 479 -25.37 30.16 -3.53
N PHE A 480 -25.77 30.28 -2.26
CA PHE A 480 -25.03 31.03 -1.23
C PHE A 480 -23.81 30.27 -0.67
N ASP A 481 -23.96 29.00 -0.28
CA ASP A 481 -22.86 28.23 0.35
C ASP A 481 -21.80 27.80 -0.67
N SER A 482 -22.21 27.49 -1.90
CA SER A 482 -21.28 27.14 -2.99
C SER A 482 -20.38 28.32 -3.39
N ALA A 483 -20.93 29.55 -3.36
CA ALA A 483 -20.16 30.76 -3.66
C ALA A 483 -19.14 31.08 -2.55
N MET A 484 -19.52 30.88 -1.28
CA MET A 484 -18.60 31.04 -0.14
C MET A 484 -17.51 29.97 -0.15
N LEU A 485 -17.85 28.71 -0.42
CA LEU A 485 -16.89 27.62 -0.45
C LEU A 485 -15.87 27.81 -1.58
N ARG A 486 -16.32 28.23 -2.77
CA ARG A 486 -15.41 28.59 -3.88
C ARG A 486 -14.45 29.71 -3.52
N ARG A 487 -14.91 30.73 -2.77
CA ARG A 487 -14.04 31.82 -2.28
C ARG A 487 -13.06 31.32 -1.22
N ALA A 488 -13.49 30.44 -0.32
CA ALA A 488 -12.62 29.82 0.68
C ALA A 488 -11.53 28.97 0.01
N VAL A 489 -11.88 28.16 -1.00
CA VAL A 489 -10.91 27.34 -1.76
C VAL A 489 -9.95 28.20 -2.60
N ASP A 490 -10.44 29.28 -3.22
CA ASP A 490 -9.56 30.26 -3.90
C ASP A 490 -8.63 30.96 -2.90
N GLN A 491 -9.08 31.22 -1.68
CA GLN A 491 -8.25 31.77 -0.62
C GLN A 491 -7.16 30.78 -0.19
N ILE A 492 -7.47 29.49 -0.06
CA ILE A 492 -6.49 28.42 0.22
C ILE A 492 -5.45 28.35 -0.92
N TYR A 493 -5.86 28.53 -2.17
CA TYR A 493 -4.94 28.56 -3.31
C TYR A 493 -3.99 29.76 -3.28
N ARG A 494 -4.49 30.94 -2.91
CA ARG A 494 -3.75 32.19 -2.98
C ARG A 494 -2.90 32.48 -1.74
N TYR A 495 -3.36 32.06 -0.56
CA TYR A 495 -2.78 32.44 0.73
C TYR A 495 -2.46 31.21 1.58
N PRO A 496 -1.42 31.29 2.45
CA PRO A 496 -1.10 30.22 3.38
C PRO A 496 -2.19 30.07 4.46
N LEU A 497 -2.42 28.83 4.90
CA LEU A 497 -3.31 28.51 6.02
C LEU A 497 -2.73 29.04 7.33
N ARG A 498 -3.59 29.48 8.25
CA ARG A 498 -3.16 29.77 9.63
C ARG A 498 -2.81 28.47 10.35
N GLN A 499 -1.84 28.47 11.28
CA GLN A 499 -1.44 27.26 12.02
C GLN A 499 -2.63 26.55 12.68
N SER A 500 -3.54 27.29 13.33
CA SER A 500 -4.73 26.69 13.96
C SER A 500 -5.68 26.01 12.96
N ALA A 501 -5.74 26.51 11.72
CA ALA A 501 -6.48 25.90 10.64
C ALA A 501 -5.75 24.66 10.12
N THR A 502 -4.43 24.74 9.92
CA THR A 502 -3.58 23.60 9.53
C THR A 502 -3.72 22.42 10.50
N ASP A 503 -3.63 22.66 11.80
CA ASP A 503 -3.73 21.62 12.83
C ASP A 503 -5.12 20.97 12.85
N THR A 504 -6.16 21.78 12.68
CA THR A 504 -7.55 21.33 12.64
C THR A 504 -7.81 20.51 11.38
N LEU A 505 -7.38 20.98 10.21
CA LEU A 505 -7.54 20.29 8.94
C LEU A 505 -6.74 18.99 8.91
N ASN A 506 -5.50 18.97 9.40
CA ASN A 506 -4.70 17.74 9.52
C ASN A 506 -5.37 16.71 10.43
N ARG A 507 -5.94 17.14 11.56
CA ARG A 507 -6.67 16.24 12.47
C ARG A 507 -7.86 15.60 11.76
N GLN A 508 -8.61 16.38 11.00
CA GLN A 508 -9.79 15.91 10.26
C GLN A 508 -9.42 15.00 9.09
N LEU A 509 -8.34 15.31 8.38
CA LEU A 509 -7.80 14.43 7.35
C LEU A 509 -7.36 13.07 7.91
N ARG A 510 -6.71 13.05 9.09
CA ARG A 510 -6.33 11.79 9.77
C ARG A 510 -7.53 11.02 10.31
N ALA A 511 -8.58 11.71 10.72
CA ALA A 511 -9.83 11.10 11.18
C ALA A 511 -10.71 10.57 10.03
N GLY A 512 -10.27 10.70 8.77
CA GLY A 512 -11.03 10.21 7.62
C GLY A 512 -12.26 11.06 7.29
N ALA A 513 -12.28 12.35 7.67
CA ALA A 513 -13.42 13.23 7.44
C ALA A 513 -13.87 13.21 5.96
N SER A 514 -15.19 13.19 5.75
CA SER A 514 -15.82 13.28 4.44
C SER A 514 -15.61 14.67 3.82
N ASP A 515 -15.84 14.77 2.51
CA ASP A 515 -15.64 16.02 1.78
C ASP A 515 -16.65 17.10 2.22
N GLU A 516 -17.86 16.70 2.64
CA GLU A 516 -18.90 17.57 3.22
C GLU A 516 -18.49 18.12 4.59
N GLU A 517 -17.94 17.28 5.46
CA GLU A 517 -17.43 17.69 6.77
C GLU A 517 -16.22 18.63 6.60
N LEU A 518 -15.33 18.30 5.67
CA LEU A 518 -14.17 19.13 5.36
C LEU A 518 -14.59 20.50 4.81
N ALA A 519 -15.57 20.53 3.91
CA ALA A 519 -16.13 21.77 3.37
C ALA A 519 -16.77 22.62 4.47
N THR A 520 -17.54 22.00 5.37
CA THR A 520 -18.18 22.66 6.52
C THR A 520 -17.14 23.30 7.44
N ILE A 521 -16.05 22.59 7.74
CA ILE A 521 -14.98 23.07 8.61
C ILE A 521 -14.20 24.21 7.94
N VAL A 522 -13.92 24.09 6.64
CA VAL A 522 -13.26 25.15 5.87
C VAL A 522 -14.13 26.40 5.81
N LEU A 523 -15.44 26.27 5.59
CA LEU A 523 -16.39 27.38 5.63
C LEU A 523 -16.44 28.04 7.01
N THR A 524 -16.52 27.23 8.07
CA THR A 524 -16.52 27.74 9.46
C THR A 524 -15.25 28.53 9.76
N LEU A 525 -14.10 28.04 9.32
CA LEU A 525 -12.81 28.73 9.48
C LEU A 525 -12.73 29.99 8.60
N TYR A 526 -13.32 29.96 7.41
CA TYR A 526 -13.35 31.09 6.48
C TYR A 526 -14.22 32.23 7.01
N GLU A 527 -15.44 31.93 7.47
CA GLU A 527 -16.37 32.90 8.05
C GLU A 527 -15.82 33.53 9.34
N ALA A 528 -15.07 32.75 10.12
CA ALA A 528 -14.39 33.24 11.32
C ALA A 528 -13.10 34.04 11.02
N ASP A 529 -12.74 34.27 9.74
CA ASP A 529 -11.47 34.88 9.29
C ASP A 529 -10.21 34.17 9.86
N ARG A 530 -10.33 32.86 10.11
CA ARG A 530 -9.30 32.02 10.72
C ARG A 530 -8.68 31.02 9.75
N LEU A 531 -9.14 30.96 8.50
CA LEU A 531 -8.68 30.00 7.50
C LEU A 531 -7.27 30.32 6.98
N CYS A 532 -7.10 31.49 6.36
CA CYS A 532 -5.83 31.90 5.75
C CYS A 532 -5.30 33.22 6.34
N VAL A 533 -4.02 33.50 6.11
CA VAL A 533 -3.40 34.79 6.42
C VAL A 533 -3.55 35.72 5.20
N VAL A 534 -4.56 36.60 5.22
CA VAL A 534 -4.93 37.47 4.08
C VAL A 534 -4.34 38.88 4.19
N GLN A 535 -4.04 39.33 5.41
CA GLN A 535 -3.46 40.65 5.65
C GLN A 535 -1.93 40.58 5.62
N LYS A 536 -1.30 41.54 4.93
CA LYS A 536 0.16 41.62 4.72
C LYS A 536 0.99 41.91 5.99
N GLU A 537 0.36 42.09 7.16
CA GLU A 537 1.04 42.62 8.35
C GLU A 537 1.13 41.70 9.57
N GLU A 538 0.67 40.45 9.52
CA GLU A 538 0.96 39.51 10.61
C GLU A 538 1.60 38.20 10.10
N GLN A 539 2.93 38.22 10.20
CA GLN A 539 3.88 37.11 10.17
C GLN A 539 4.00 36.38 8.82
N THR A 540 4.97 36.83 8.01
CA THR A 540 5.83 35.88 7.32
C THR A 540 6.33 34.89 8.36
N HIS A 541 5.77 33.68 8.41
CA HIS A 541 6.39 32.59 9.16
C HIS A 541 7.73 32.33 8.48
N GLU A 542 8.80 32.90 9.03
CA GLU A 542 10.15 32.56 8.63
C GLU A 542 10.34 31.06 8.90
N PRO A 543 11.05 30.32 8.02
CA PRO A 543 11.38 28.94 8.28
C PRO A 543 12.08 28.84 9.65
N GLN A 544 11.51 28.02 10.53
CA GLN A 544 12.02 27.83 11.88
C GLN A 544 13.03 26.68 11.86
N ILE A 545 14.29 26.99 12.13
CA ILE A 545 15.32 25.97 12.34
C ILE A 545 15.04 25.31 13.70
N ILE A 546 14.72 24.02 13.71
CA ILE A 546 14.43 23.28 14.94
C ILE A 546 15.73 22.80 15.57
N CYS A 547 16.57 22.11 14.80
CA CYS A 547 17.90 21.71 15.23
C CYS A 547 18.85 21.48 14.04
N SER A 548 20.15 21.42 14.32
CA SER A 548 21.16 21.07 13.31
C SER A 548 22.28 20.21 13.90
N LEU A 549 22.81 19.29 13.12
CA LEU A 549 23.89 18.39 13.52
C LEU A 549 25.04 18.51 12.52
N GLY A 550 26.22 18.89 13.00
CA GLY A 550 27.44 18.84 12.21
C GLY A 550 27.99 17.41 12.15
N LEU A 551 28.46 16.99 10.98
CA LEU A 551 29.17 15.75 10.74
C LEU A 551 30.63 16.09 10.43
N ARG A 552 31.57 15.62 11.26
CA ARG A 552 32.99 15.96 11.12
C ARG A 552 33.90 14.79 11.49
N ALA A 553 34.99 14.57 10.77
CA ALA A 553 36.00 13.60 11.15
C ALA A 553 36.65 13.96 12.49
N GLU A 554 36.98 12.92 13.27
CA GLU A 554 37.91 13.05 14.39
C GLU A 554 39.29 13.39 13.80
N GLY A 555 39.73 14.62 14.07
CA GLY A 555 41.04 15.13 13.64
C GLY A 555 42.18 14.72 14.57
#